data_AF-A0A2V2EGS7-F1
#
_entry.id   AF-A0A2V2EGS7-F1
#
_cell.length_a   1.000
_cell.length_b   1.000
_cell.length_c   1.000
_cell.angle_alpha   90.00
_cell.angle_beta   90.00
_cell.angle_gamma   90.00
#
_symmetry.space_group_name_H-M   'P 1'
#
loop_
_entity.id
_entity.type
_entity.pdbx_description
1 polymer ?
#
loop_
_entity_poly.entity_id
_entity_poly.type
_entity_poly.pdbx_seq_one_letter_code
_entity_poly.pdbx_strand_id
1 'polypeptide(L)'
;MSSAESTNGISRRAVLAGAAAIGGTIAVASALGTGVTTAQAAPSVTGTAGATGANSAGGVTVPAAQRTTKSVKTVTDAPALPGWKVAPFPLRNVAITSNSVFDRAKEGMLDYARNYPVDRWLVCFRAQANLLPKDNTTQPSGGWENFPNSSLDKAIEQQWGDAEYTRGQNKNGADGLLRGHFAGHALHMLSQAYAETGEEAILNKINEFVSGLKECRDALREMKYNGKARYTHPGFLAAYGEWQFKALEEYAPYGEIWAPWYTEHKILAGLIAAYEFAGNADALDLAEGIGHWTYARLSKCTKTQLQKMWDIYIGGEYGGMNDSLVDLYNVSKDKDRSEFLKASAFFDTDKLIDNCGAGVDILNNLHANQHIPQFVGYAKDAAMGDADIDADARARYLKAVEGYWGMIVPGRMYAHGGTGEGEMWGPAHTVAGDIGKRNAESCAAYNMLKVARYLFFIEQKPAYMDYYERTILNHILGGKSRDLDSGTALTPGNCYMYPVNPATQKEYGDGNIGTCCGGTALESHSKYQDSIYFHSTDNKELYVNLFTASTLDWTDTGLKLAQETNYPEEETSTISITAAPKSAVTFRIRIPAWSKGAKIEVNGKA
;
A
#
# COMPACT_ATOMS: atom_id res chain seq x y z
N MET A 1 62.93 22.11 27.25
CA MET A 1 62.44 20.72 27.33
C MET A 1 60.91 20.82 27.38
N SER A 2 60.27 21.03 26.23
CA SER A 2 59.56 20.02 25.41
C SER A 2 58.41 19.35 26.20
N SER A 3 57.14 19.42 25.79
CA SER A 3 56.59 19.43 24.43
C SER A 3 55.21 20.12 24.39
N ALA A 4 55.05 20.98 23.37
CA ALA A 4 53.78 21.40 22.77
C ALA A 4 53.39 20.33 21.70
N GLU A 5 52.27 20.27 21.00
CA GLU A 5 51.31 21.23 20.41
C GLU A 5 50.18 20.34 19.83
N SER A 6 48.90 20.65 20.01
CA SER A 6 48.04 21.44 19.11
C SER A 6 47.56 20.76 17.81
N THR A 7 46.36 21.18 17.47
CA THR A 7 45.40 20.77 16.44
C THR A 7 45.86 20.94 15.00
N ASN A 8 45.36 20.11 14.07
CA ASN A 8 44.78 20.57 12.79
C ASN A 8 44.06 19.44 12.04
N GLY A 9 42.92 19.79 11.43
CA GLY A 9 42.07 18.90 10.64
C GLY A 9 42.61 18.59 9.25
N ILE A 10 42.06 17.55 8.63
CA ILE A 10 42.27 17.23 7.20
C ILE A 10 40.95 16.77 6.58
N SER A 11 40.57 17.45 5.49
CA SER A 11 39.41 17.20 4.64
C SER A 11 39.64 16.04 3.66
N ARG A 12 38.54 15.42 3.20
CA ARG A 12 38.44 14.20 2.36
C ARG A 12 38.98 14.32 0.91
N ARG A 13 40.11 15.00 0.66
CA ARG A 13 40.67 15.16 -0.70
C ARG A 13 42.07 14.59 -0.92
N ALA A 14 42.56 13.67 -0.08
CA ALA A 14 43.91 13.11 -0.20
C ALA A 14 43.99 11.58 -0.06
N VAL A 15 43.13 10.83 -0.76
CA VAL A 15 43.34 9.38 -1.00
C VAL A 15 42.97 9.06 -2.45
N LEU A 16 43.68 9.65 -3.40
CA LEU A 16 43.66 9.31 -4.83
C LEU A 16 45.04 9.60 -5.41
N ALA A 17 46.02 8.72 -5.13
CA ALA A 17 47.20 8.48 -5.95
C ALA A 17 48.08 7.40 -5.29
N GLY A 18 48.24 6.26 -5.96
CA GLY A 18 49.36 5.36 -5.70
C GLY A 18 48.98 3.97 -5.19
N ALA A 19 48.62 3.07 -6.11
CA ALA A 19 49.10 1.69 -6.11
C ALA A 19 48.70 1.02 -7.43
N ALA A 20 49.64 0.99 -8.36
CA ALA A 20 49.62 0.11 -9.52
C ALA A 20 50.12 -1.29 -9.11
N ALA A 21 49.55 -2.31 -9.75
CA ALA A 21 50.07 -3.66 -9.97
C ALA A 21 50.37 -4.56 -8.75
N ILE A 22 49.58 -5.62 -8.58
CA ILE A 22 49.94 -7.03 -8.85
C ILE A 22 48.62 -7.81 -8.95
N GLY A 23 48.44 -8.50 -10.08
CA GLY A 23 47.23 -9.24 -10.42
C GLY A 23 47.17 -10.65 -9.85
N GLY A 24 45.95 -11.09 -9.55
CA GLY A 24 45.56 -12.46 -9.26
C GLY A 24 44.10 -12.65 -9.66
N THR A 25 43.88 -13.32 -10.78
CA THR A 25 42.63 -13.61 -11.49
C THR A 25 41.64 -14.48 -10.70
N ILE A 26 40.37 -14.08 -10.66
CA ILE A 26 39.21 -14.97 -10.82
C ILE A 26 38.17 -14.24 -11.69
N ALA A 27 37.86 -14.84 -12.83
CA ALA A 27 36.94 -14.34 -13.85
C ALA A 27 35.49 -14.74 -13.54
N VAL A 28 34.54 -13.81 -13.76
CA VAL A 28 33.14 -14.14 -14.04
C VAL A 28 32.84 -13.55 -15.42
N ALA A 29 32.57 -14.45 -16.37
CA ALA A 29 32.31 -14.13 -17.76
C ALA A 29 30.89 -13.56 -17.93
N SER A 30 30.80 -12.33 -18.43
CA SER A 30 29.59 -11.78 -19.05
C SER A 30 29.79 -11.81 -20.57
N ALA A 31 29.13 -12.75 -21.24
CA ALA A 31 29.05 -12.79 -22.69
C ALA A 31 27.92 -11.86 -23.16
N LEU A 32 28.29 -10.64 -23.57
CA LEU A 32 27.45 -9.78 -24.42
C LEU A 32 27.98 -9.90 -25.84
N GLY A 33 27.19 -10.56 -26.70
CA GLY A 33 27.41 -10.59 -28.14
C GLY A 33 27.14 -9.20 -28.73
N THR A 34 28.17 -8.65 -29.36
CA THR A 34 28.11 -7.45 -30.20
C THR A 34 27.50 -7.81 -31.56
N GLY A 35 26.52 -7.02 -31.99
CA GLY A 35 25.94 -7.05 -33.33
C GLY A 35 25.45 -5.67 -33.70
N VAL A 36 26.38 -4.80 -34.09
CA VAL A 36 26.10 -3.47 -34.63
C VAL A 36 25.71 -3.64 -36.10
N THR A 37 24.50 -3.24 -36.47
CA THR A 37 24.16 -2.90 -37.85
C THR A 37 23.71 -1.45 -37.91
N THR A 38 24.54 -0.65 -38.57
CA THR A 38 24.31 0.73 -38.97
C THR A 38 23.14 0.82 -39.95
N ALA A 39 22.14 1.66 -39.67
CA ALA A 39 21.17 2.11 -40.67
C ALA A 39 21.20 3.63 -40.76
N GLN A 40 21.50 4.11 -41.97
CA GLN A 40 21.70 5.50 -42.35
C GLN A 40 20.43 6.33 -42.22
N ALA A 41 20.61 7.58 -41.78
CA ALA A 41 19.61 8.64 -41.88
C ALA A 41 19.38 9.03 -43.36
N ALA A 42 18.12 9.27 -43.72
CA ALA A 42 17.72 9.95 -44.95
C ALA A 42 16.77 11.12 -44.61
N PRO A 43 16.79 12.21 -45.40
CA PRO A 43 16.52 13.55 -44.91
C PRO A 43 15.04 13.96 -44.91
N SER A 44 14.74 14.90 -44.03
CA SER A 44 13.50 15.66 -43.95
C SER A 44 13.24 16.48 -45.21
N VAL A 45 12.04 16.32 -45.79
CA VAL A 45 11.50 17.24 -46.81
C VAL A 45 10.35 18.03 -46.18
N THR A 46 10.50 19.35 -46.22
CA THR A 46 9.49 20.35 -45.90
C THR A 46 8.41 20.39 -46.98
N GLY A 47 7.14 20.44 -46.57
CA GLY A 47 5.99 20.59 -47.47
C GLY A 47 4.81 21.25 -46.77
N THR A 48 4.39 22.38 -47.32
CA THR A 48 3.39 23.34 -46.83
C THR A 48 1.92 22.89 -46.93
N ALA A 49 1.11 23.49 -46.07
CA ALA A 49 -0.35 23.62 -45.99
C ALA A 49 -1.24 23.15 -47.16
N GLY A 50 -2.36 22.53 -46.79
CA GLY A 50 -3.56 22.38 -47.62
C GLY A 50 -4.77 21.93 -46.79
N ALA A 51 -5.76 22.81 -46.62
CA ALA A 51 -7.06 22.49 -46.04
C ALA A 51 -7.90 21.65 -47.02
N THR A 52 -8.67 20.68 -46.51
CA THR A 52 -10.06 20.32 -46.89
C THR A 52 -10.43 18.93 -46.38
N GLY A 53 -11.70 18.74 -46.02
CA GLY A 53 -12.35 17.42 -46.04
C GLY A 53 -12.80 16.88 -44.68
N ALA A 54 -13.95 17.36 -44.21
CA ALA A 54 -14.75 16.63 -43.23
C ALA A 54 -15.14 15.26 -43.80
N ASN A 55 -14.94 14.19 -43.03
CA ASN A 55 -15.71 12.96 -43.17
C ASN A 55 -15.85 12.27 -41.80
N SER A 56 -17.10 12.19 -41.37
CA SER A 56 -17.63 11.49 -40.22
C SER A 56 -17.33 9.98 -40.28
N ALA A 57 -16.78 9.43 -39.19
CA ALA A 57 -16.78 8.00 -38.92
C ALA A 57 -17.19 7.76 -37.46
N GLY A 58 -18.11 6.80 -37.29
CA GLY A 58 -18.97 6.62 -36.12
C GLY A 58 -18.26 6.55 -34.77
N GLY A 59 -18.67 7.43 -33.86
CA GLY A 59 -18.41 7.30 -32.44
C GLY A 59 -19.19 6.12 -31.88
N VAL A 60 -18.48 5.12 -31.37
CA VAL A 60 -19.04 4.14 -30.45
C VAL A 60 -19.36 4.89 -29.16
N THR A 61 -20.65 5.11 -28.92
CA THR A 61 -21.14 5.66 -27.65
C THR A 61 -21.08 4.56 -26.61
N VAL A 62 -20.17 4.71 -25.63
CA VAL A 62 -20.18 3.92 -24.40
C VAL A 62 -21.45 4.30 -23.64
N PRO A 63 -22.34 3.34 -23.26
CA PRO A 63 -23.52 3.68 -22.49
C PRO A 63 -23.12 4.29 -21.14
N ALA A 64 -23.78 5.37 -20.75
CA ALA A 64 -23.66 5.90 -19.39
C ALA A 64 -23.99 4.78 -18.38
N ALA A 65 -23.05 4.52 -17.46
CA ALA A 65 -23.21 3.49 -16.44
C ALA A 65 -24.51 3.76 -15.64
N GLN A 66 -25.40 2.77 -15.61
CA GLN A 66 -26.62 2.83 -14.80
C GLN A 66 -26.24 2.81 -13.33
N ARG A 67 -26.30 3.97 -12.65
CA ARG A 67 -26.31 4.04 -11.19
C ARG A 67 -27.61 3.39 -10.70
N THR A 68 -27.50 2.35 -9.87
CA THR A 68 -28.68 1.67 -9.32
C THR A 68 -29.28 2.49 -8.17
N THR A 69 -30.62 2.51 -8.12
CA THR A 69 -31.42 3.07 -7.01
C THR A 69 -31.99 1.98 -6.10
N LYS A 70 -31.67 0.70 -6.36
CA LYS A 70 -32.01 -0.40 -5.43
C LYS A 70 -31.18 -0.22 -4.17
N SER A 71 -31.75 -0.52 -3.00
CA SER A 71 -31.07 -0.38 -1.71
C SER A 71 -29.80 -1.24 -1.71
N VAL A 72 -28.68 -0.62 -2.10
CA VAL A 72 -27.34 -1.14 -1.90
C VAL A 72 -27.28 -1.45 -0.41
N LYS A 73 -26.99 -2.70 -0.04
CA LYS A 73 -26.65 -3.03 1.35
C LYS A 73 -25.73 -1.92 1.84
N THR A 74 -26.08 -1.28 2.95
CA THR A 74 -25.26 -0.22 3.57
C THR A 74 -23.81 -0.67 3.49
N VAL A 75 -23.03 0.01 2.66
CA VAL A 75 -21.58 -0.15 2.63
C VAL A 75 -21.14 0.27 4.02
N THR A 76 -20.74 -0.71 4.81
CA THR A 76 -20.28 -0.49 6.17
C THR A 76 -18.82 -0.08 6.06
N ASP A 77 -18.49 1.10 6.54
CA ASP A 77 -17.10 1.38 6.87
C ASP A 77 -16.61 0.34 7.87
N ALA A 78 -15.30 0.07 7.84
CA ALA A 78 -14.65 -0.64 8.93
C ALA A 78 -15.10 -0.02 10.27
N PRO A 79 -15.55 -0.83 11.25
CA PRO A 79 -16.04 -0.31 12.51
C PRO A 79 -14.96 0.55 13.17
N ALA A 80 -15.33 1.76 13.61
CA ALA A 80 -14.43 2.62 14.36
C ALA A 80 -13.95 1.88 15.62
N LEU A 81 -12.63 1.84 15.83
CA LEU A 81 -12.07 1.17 16.99
C LEU A 81 -12.43 1.95 18.27
N PRO A 82 -12.63 1.28 19.43
CA PRO A 82 -13.06 1.93 20.66
C PRO A 82 -12.19 3.10 21.13
N GLY A 83 -10.88 3.05 20.88
CA GLY A 83 -9.93 4.10 21.23
C GLY A 83 -9.87 5.28 20.25
N TRP A 84 -10.56 5.20 19.11
CA TRP A 84 -10.64 6.32 18.16
C TRP A 84 -11.66 7.36 18.65
N LYS A 85 -11.30 8.64 18.54
CA LYS A 85 -12.18 9.77 18.86
C LYS A 85 -12.81 10.38 17.61
N VAL A 86 -12.22 10.11 16.46
CA VAL A 86 -12.77 10.50 15.16
C VAL A 86 -12.76 9.31 14.20
N ALA A 87 -13.68 9.32 13.25
CA ALA A 87 -13.83 8.30 12.22
C ALA A 87 -13.86 8.94 10.82
N PRO A 88 -13.46 8.20 9.78
CA PRO A 88 -13.64 8.61 8.41
C PRO A 88 -15.10 8.51 7.97
N PHE A 89 -15.43 9.25 6.93
CA PHE A 89 -16.69 9.08 6.21
C PHE A 89 -16.59 7.93 5.20
N PRO A 90 -17.71 7.28 4.87
CA PRO A 90 -17.75 6.35 3.75
C PRO A 90 -17.29 7.04 2.46
N LEU A 91 -16.57 6.32 1.59
CA LEU A 91 -16.02 6.90 0.36
C LEU A 91 -17.07 7.55 -0.54
N ARG A 92 -18.31 7.06 -0.56
CA ARG A 92 -19.44 7.64 -1.31
C ARG A 92 -20.01 8.92 -0.70
N ASN A 93 -19.79 9.14 0.59
CA ASN A 93 -20.28 10.32 1.29
C ASN A 93 -19.43 11.54 1.00
N VAL A 94 -18.19 11.36 0.52
CA VAL A 94 -17.30 12.45 0.12
C VAL A 94 -16.95 12.30 -1.36
N ALA A 95 -17.39 13.24 -2.19
CA ALA A 95 -17.04 13.24 -3.60
C ALA A 95 -16.04 14.36 -3.91
N ILE A 96 -14.88 13.99 -4.45
CA ILE A 96 -13.97 14.94 -5.12
C ILE A 96 -14.67 15.47 -6.38
N THR A 97 -14.56 16.78 -6.61
CA THR A 97 -15.10 17.45 -7.80
C THR A 97 -14.02 17.68 -8.85
N SER A 98 -14.42 17.99 -10.08
CA SER A 98 -13.52 18.22 -11.22
C SER A 98 -12.52 19.37 -11.05
N ASN A 99 -12.74 20.26 -10.07
CA ASN A 99 -11.82 21.35 -9.76
C ASN A 99 -10.67 20.92 -8.83
N SER A 100 -10.70 19.69 -8.31
CA SER A 100 -9.66 19.17 -7.46
C SER A 100 -8.43 18.74 -8.26
N VAL A 101 -7.25 18.99 -7.71
CA VAL A 101 -5.98 18.47 -8.25
C VAL A 101 -5.89 16.94 -8.27
N PHE A 102 -6.73 16.25 -7.48
CA PHE A 102 -6.75 14.79 -7.42
C PHE A 102 -7.63 14.15 -8.50
N ASP A 103 -8.53 14.91 -9.12
CA ASP A 103 -9.58 14.40 -10.01
C ASP A 103 -9.02 13.52 -11.14
N ARG A 104 -8.04 14.04 -11.88
CA ARG A 104 -7.39 13.30 -12.99
C ARG A 104 -6.82 11.95 -12.56
N ALA A 105 -6.06 11.92 -11.47
CA ALA A 105 -5.40 10.71 -11.01
C ALA A 105 -6.42 9.66 -10.54
N LYS A 106 -7.51 10.14 -9.93
CA LYS A 106 -8.63 9.32 -9.46
C LYS A 106 -9.42 8.72 -10.62
N GLU A 107 -9.83 9.52 -11.60
CA GLU A 107 -10.53 9.03 -12.79
C GLU A 107 -9.70 8.02 -13.57
N GLY A 108 -8.38 8.27 -13.73
CA GLY A 108 -7.48 7.30 -14.35
C GLY A 108 -7.43 5.96 -13.60
N MET A 109 -7.54 5.97 -12.28
CA MET A 109 -7.61 4.73 -11.49
C MET A 109 -8.98 4.04 -11.60
N LEU A 110 -10.09 4.80 -11.68
CA LEU A 110 -11.41 4.22 -11.96
C LEU A 110 -11.45 3.57 -13.34
N ASP A 111 -10.81 4.17 -14.35
CA ASP A 111 -10.67 3.55 -15.67
C ASP A 111 -9.83 2.27 -15.62
N TYR A 112 -8.75 2.24 -14.84
CA TYR A 112 -8.01 1.00 -14.58
C TYR A 112 -8.92 -0.06 -13.92
N ALA A 113 -9.70 0.32 -12.90
CA ALA A 113 -10.63 -0.56 -12.19
C ALA A 113 -11.67 -1.17 -13.13
N ARG A 114 -12.18 -0.39 -14.09
CA ARG A 114 -13.15 -0.85 -15.11
C ARG A 114 -12.50 -1.77 -16.13
N ASN A 115 -11.30 -1.45 -16.62
CA ASN A 115 -10.74 -2.07 -17.82
C ASN A 115 -9.71 -3.19 -17.57
N TYR A 116 -9.02 -3.23 -16.41
CA TYR A 116 -8.00 -4.26 -16.18
C TYR A 116 -8.65 -5.65 -15.99
N PRO A 117 -8.25 -6.69 -16.75
CA PRO A 117 -8.95 -7.97 -16.75
C PRO A 117 -8.64 -8.78 -15.48
N VAL A 118 -9.71 -9.30 -14.84
CA VAL A 118 -9.64 -10.05 -13.57
C VAL A 118 -8.76 -11.29 -13.68
N ASP A 119 -8.81 -11.99 -14.81
CA ASP A 119 -8.06 -13.24 -14.99
C ASP A 119 -6.54 -13.07 -14.93
N ARG A 120 -6.01 -11.87 -15.23
CA ARG A 120 -4.57 -11.58 -15.08
C ARG A 120 -4.11 -11.59 -13.61
N TRP A 121 -5.00 -11.27 -12.68
CA TRP A 121 -4.72 -11.36 -11.24
C TRP A 121 -4.91 -12.78 -10.70
N LEU A 122 -5.79 -13.57 -11.31
CA LEU A 122 -6.11 -14.94 -10.88
C LEU A 122 -5.16 -16.01 -11.44
N VAL A 123 -4.50 -15.75 -12.57
CA VAL A 123 -3.76 -16.79 -13.31
C VAL A 123 -2.69 -17.51 -12.46
N CYS A 124 -1.97 -16.78 -11.60
CA CYS A 124 -0.97 -17.38 -10.72
C CYS A 124 -1.61 -18.26 -9.63
N PHE A 125 -2.76 -17.86 -9.07
CA PHE A 125 -3.51 -18.67 -8.12
C PHE A 125 -4.07 -19.94 -8.76
N ARG A 126 -4.64 -19.83 -9.97
CA ARG A 126 -5.15 -20.98 -10.73
C ARG A 126 -4.04 -21.98 -11.04
N ALA A 127 -2.90 -21.49 -11.54
CA ALA A 127 -1.75 -22.34 -11.83
C ALA A 127 -1.22 -23.05 -10.56
N GLN A 128 -1.13 -22.33 -9.43
CA GLN A 128 -0.78 -22.91 -8.14
C GLN A 128 -1.80 -23.97 -7.68
N ALA A 129 -3.08 -23.81 -8.01
CA ALA A 129 -4.17 -24.72 -7.67
C ALA A 129 -4.38 -25.88 -8.67
N ASN A 130 -3.50 -26.08 -9.65
CA ASN A 130 -3.69 -27.04 -10.77
C ASN A 130 -5.01 -26.82 -11.54
N LEU A 131 -5.46 -25.57 -11.61
CA LEU A 131 -6.59 -25.15 -12.41
C LEU A 131 -6.09 -24.51 -13.70
N LEU A 132 -6.77 -24.79 -14.80
CA LEU A 132 -6.47 -24.12 -16.06
C LEU A 132 -6.85 -22.62 -15.95
N PRO A 133 -6.04 -21.71 -16.52
CA PRO A 133 -6.50 -20.37 -16.82
C PRO A 133 -7.78 -20.42 -17.66
N LYS A 134 -8.65 -19.39 -17.56
CA LYS A 134 -9.88 -19.37 -18.36
C LYS A 134 -9.62 -19.38 -19.86
N ASP A 135 -8.49 -18.82 -20.30
CA ASP A 135 -7.97 -18.95 -21.65
C ASP A 135 -6.46 -19.26 -21.66
N ASN A 136 -5.98 -19.94 -22.70
CA ASN A 136 -4.57 -20.36 -22.81
C ASN A 136 -3.61 -19.19 -23.16
N THR A 137 -4.09 -17.95 -23.18
CA THR A 137 -3.30 -16.76 -23.56
C THR A 137 -3.05 -15.81 -22.41
N THR A 138 -3.80 -15.96 -21.31
CA THR A 138 -3.73 -15.09 -20.14
C THR A 138 -2.36 -15.18 -19.50
N GLN A 139 -1.73 -14.03 -19.34
CA GLN A 139 -0.44 -13.88 -18.67
C GLN A 139 -0.63 -13.21 -17.31
N PRO A 140 0.26 -13.47 -16.33
CA PRO A 140 0.33 -12.70 -15.10
C PRO A 140 0.43 -11.21 -15.37
N SER A 141 0.10 -10.40 -14.34
CA SER A 141 0.10 -8.94 -14.47
C SER A 141 1.41 -8.38 -15.05
N GLY A 142 2.55 -8.93 -14.68
CA GLY A 142 3.89 -8.47 -15.06
C GLY A 142 4.77 -8.25 -13.83
N GLY A 143 6.01 -7.79 -14.04
CA GLY A 143 6.94 -7.51 -12.94
C GLY A 143 7.17 -8.73 -12.03
N TRP A 144 7.01 -8.54 -10.72
CA TRP A 144 7.28 -9.57 -9.71
C TRP A 144 6.16 -10.61 -9.57
N GLU A 145 5.07 -10.46 -10.32
CA GLU A 145 3.97 -11.44 -10.40
C GLU A 145 4.27 -12.62 -11.33
N ASN A 146 5.28 -12.47 -12.20
CA ASN A 146 5.63 -13.50 -13.17
C ASN A 146 6.19 -14.74 -12.48
N PHE A 147 5.91 -15.92 -13.03
CA PHE A 147 6.68 -17.12 -12.69
C PHE A 147 8.14 -16.95 -13.13
N PRO A 148 9.09 -17.69 -12.51
CA PRO A 148 10.46 -17.75 -13.01
C PRO A 148 10.50 -18.03 -14.52
N ASN A 149 11.19 -17.18 -15.28
CA ASN A 149 11.25 -17.22 -16.76
C ASN A 149 9.89 -17.10 -17.48
N SER A 150 8.87 -16.54 -16.82
CA SER A 150 7.51 -16.31 -17.38
C SER A 150 6.74 -17.58 -17.81
N SER A 151 7.08 -18.75 -17.28
CA SER A 151 6.40 -20.02 -17.63
C SER A 151 5.42 -20.46 -16.54
N LEU A 152 4.13 -20.60 -16.89
CA LEU A 152 3.10 -21.11 -15.98
C LEU A 152 3.35 -22.56 -15.52
N ASP A 153 4.05 -23.37 -16.33
CA ASP A 153 4.39 -24.75 -15.97
C ASP A 153 5.29 -24.82 -14.72
N LYS A 154 6.02 -23.73 -14.43
CA LYS A 154 6.83 -23.60 -13.21
C LYS A 154 6.02 -23.46 -11.93
N ALA A 155 4.71 -23.24 -12.02
CA ALA A 155 3.83 -23.28 -10.85
C ALA A 155 3.92 -24.64 -10.14
N ILE A 156 3.91 -25.74 -10.90
CA ILE A 156 3.98 -27.11 -10.37
C ILE A 156 5.27 -27.33 -9.57
N GLU A 157 6.38 -26.74 -10.01
CA GLU A 157 7.69 -26.90 -9.35
C GLU A 157 7.75 -26.23 -7.96
N GLN A 158 6.82 -25.34 -7.62
CA GLN A 158 6.81 -24.59 -6.35
C GLN A 158 5.52 -24.76 -5.55
N GLN A 159 4.75 -25.82 -5.83
CA GLN A 159 3.55 -26.20 -5.10
C GLN A 159 3.82 -26.88 -3.75
N TRP A 160 5.09 -27.02 -3.34
CA TRP A 160 5.49 -27.79 -2.17
C TRP A 160 4.75 -27.36 -0.89
N GLY A 161 4.14 -28.33 -0.23
CA GLY A 161 3.67 -28.19 1.16
C GLY A 161 4.79 -28.45 2.17
N ASP A 162 4.44 -28.37 3.46
CA ASP A 162 5.38 -28.52 4.58
C ASP A 162 6.17 -29.85 4.55
N ALA A 163 5.55 -30.94 4.10
CA ALA A 163 6.17 -32.27 4.06
C ALA A 163 7.07 -32.50 2.83
N GLU A 164 6.97 -31.65 1.81
CA GLU A 164 7.70 -31.78 0.54
C GLU A 164 8.98 -30.95 0.54
N TYR A 165 8.97 -29.80 1.21
CA TYR A 165 10.08 -28.86 1.17
C TYR A 165 11.17 -29.15 2.21
N THR A 166 12.42 -29.12 1.75
CA THR A 166 13.61 -29.11 2.60
C THR A 166 14.36 -27.78 2.46
N ARG A 167 14.82 -27.19 3.58
CA ARG A 167 15.63 -25.97 3.58
C ARG A 167 16.77 -26.04 2.56
N GLY A 168 16.93 -25.00 1.75
CA GLY A 168 17.98 -24.92 0.74
C GLY A 168 17.56 -25.50 -0.60
N GLN A 169 16.37 -26.07 -0.74
CA GLN A 169 15.91 -26.72 -1.97
C GLN A 169 15.60 -25.72 -3.09
N ASN A 170 15.16 -24.49 -2.79
CA ASN A 170 15.02 -23.47 -3.82
C ASN A 170 16.41 -22.95 -4.23
N LYS A 171 16.79 -23.23 -5.50
CA LYS A 171 18.04 -22.75 -6.11
C LYS A 171 17.82 -21.68 -7.18
N ASN A 172 16.57 -21.32 -7.45
CA ASN A 172 16.20 -20.44 -8.57
C ASN A 172 16.19 -18.96 -8.21
N GLY A 173 16.58 -18.60 -6.98
CA GLY A 173 16.53 -17.22 -6.49
C GLY A 173 15.13 -16.82 -6.01
N ALA A 174 14.95 -15.52 -5.81
CA ALA A 174 13.69 -14.92 -5.35
C ALA A 174 12.73 -14.52 -6.49
N ASP A 175 13.12 -14.69 -7.75
CA ASP A 175 12.28 -14.26 -8.88
C ASP A 175 10.89 -14.92 -8.84
N GLY A 176 9.86 -14.10 -9.01
CA GLY A 176 8.46 -14.52 -8.95
C GLY A 176 7.93 -14.96 -7.57
N LEU A 177 8.72 -14.86 -6.50
CA LEU A 177 8.30 -15.33 -5.16
C LEU A 177 7.35 -14.38 -4.41
N LEU A 178 7.09 -13.19 -4.95
CA LEU A 178 6.08 -12.25 -4.43
C LEU A 178 4.70 -12.39 -5.09
N ARG A 179 4.56 -13.20 -6.13
CA ARG A 179 3.30 -13.37 -6.88
C ARG A 179 2.08 -13.55 -5.97
N GLY A 180 0.98 -12.92 -6.34
CA GLY A 180 -0.25 -12.81 -5.56
C GLY A 180 -0.37 -11.50 -4.76
N HIS A 181 0.73 -10.80 -4.50
CA HIS A 181 0.70 -9.56 -3.71
C HIS A 181 -0.04 -8.43 -4.44
N PHE A 182 0.19 -8.29 -5.75
CA PHE A 182 -0.44 -7.26 -6.58
C PHE A 182 -1.93 -7.56 -6.79
N ALA A 183 -2.30 -8.84 -6.85
CA ALA A 183 -3.68 -9.29 -6.91
C ALA A 183 -4.46 -8.90 -5.65
N GLY A 184 -3.86 -9.02 -4.47
CA GLY A 184 -4.44 -8.54 -3.21
C GLY A 184 -4.68 -7.02 -3.21
N HIS A 185 -3.67 -6.25 -3.61
CA HIS A 185 -3.79 -4.79 -3.80
C HIS A 185 -4.90 -4.41 -4.81
N ALA A 186 -5.02 -5.16 -5.91
CA ALA A 186 -6.05 -4.92 -6.92
C ALA A 186 -7.46 -5.18 -6.39
N LEU A 187 -7.65 -6.25 -5.60
CA LEU A 187 -8.95 -6.52 -4.97
C LEU A 187 -9.34 -5.40 -3.99
N HIS A 188 -8.38 -4.89 -3.23
CA HIS A 188 -8.60 -3.75 -2.35
C HIS A 188 -8.99 -2.48 -3.12
N MET A 189 -8.28 -2.17 -4.21
CA MET A 189 -8.59 -1.03 -5.09
C MET A 189 -9.99 -1.15 -5.73
N LEU A 190 -10.35 -2.33 -6.27
CA LEU A 190 -11.69 -2.55 -6.84
C LEU A 190 -12.78 -2.29 -5.79
N SER A 191 -12.54 -2.76 -4.56
CA SER A 191 -13.46 -2.60 -3.45
C SER A 191 -13.64 -1.12 -3.07
N GLN A 192 -12.56 -0.33 -3.07
CA GLN A 192 -12.64 1.13 -2.88
C GLN A 192 -13.38 1.84 -4.02
N ALA A 193 -13.08 1.47 -5.26
CA ALA A 193 -13.74 2.01 -6.45
C ALA A 193 -15.25 1.73 -6.41
N TYR A 194 -15.68 0.53 -5.97
CA TYR A 194 -17.09 0.22 -5.76
C TYR A 194 -17.70 1.00 -4.58
N ALA A 195 -17.00 1.09 -3.45
CA ALA A 195 -17.48 1.85 -2.29
C ALA A 195 -17.82 3.30 -2.66
N GLU A 196 -16.97 3.92 -3.49
CA GLU A 196 -17.17 5.26 -3.99
C GLU A 196 -18.28 5.36 -5.05
N THR A 197 -18.20 4.56 -6.11
CA THR A 197 -19.01 4.77 -7.33
C THR A 197 -20.37 4.07 -7.29
N GLY A 198 -20.46 2.95 -6.58
CA GLY A 198 -21.61 2.03 -6.62
C GLY A 198 -21.81 1.33 -7.97
N GLU A 199 -20.81 1.33 -8.86
CA GLU A 199 -20.92 0.75 -10.20
C GLU A 199 -21.06 -0.78 -10.17
N GLU A 200 -22.15 -1.30 -10.76
CA GLU A 200 -22.43 -2.75 -10.80
C GLU A 200 -21.37 -3.53 -11.59
N ALA A 201 -20.77 -2.93 -12.62
CA ALA A 201 -19.68 -3.55 -13.37
C ALA A 201 -18.46 -3.84 -12.48
N ILE A 202 -18.10 -2.91 -11.59
CA ILE A 202 -16.99 -3.11 -10.63
C ILE A 202 -17.38 -4.17 -9.60
N LEU A 203 -18.61 -4.15 -9.09
CA LEU A 203 -19.11 -5.19 -8.18
C LEU A 203 -19.04 -6.59 -8.81
N ASN A 204 -19.44 -6.72 -10.07
CA ASN A 204 -19.37 -7.99 -10.80
C ASN A 204 -17.93 -8.48 -10.92
N LYS A 205 -16.97 -7.59 -11.17
CA LYS A 205 -15.53 -7.94 -11.19
C LYS A 205 -15.02 -8.39 -9.83
N ILE A 206 -15.42 -7.72 -8.74
CA ILE A 206 -15.08 -8.17 -7.37
C ILE A 206 -15.61 -9.58 -7.12
N ASN A 207 -16.88 -9.83 -7.45
CA ASN A 207 -17.51 -11.13 -7.26
C ASN A 207 -16.86 -12.23 -8.11
N GLU A 208 -16.53 -11.94 -9.37
CA GLU A 208 -15.78 -12.84 -10.24
C GLU A 208 -14.39 -13.16 -9.67
N PHE A 209 -13.68 -12.15 -9.20
CA PHE A 209 -12.36 -12.31 -8.61
C PHE A 209 -12.41 -13.18 -7.36
N VAL A 210 -13.28 -12.84 -6.39
CA VAL A 210 -13.44 -13.61 -5.15
C VAL A 210 -13.89 -15.05 -5.44
N SER A 211 -14.81 -15.25 -6.40
CA SER A 211 -15.21 -16.60 -6.82
C SER A 211 -14.03 -17.41 -7.37
N GLY A 212 -13.14 -16.78 -8.15
CA GLY A 212 -11.93 -17.43 -8.65
C GLY A 212 -10.94 -17.79 -7.55
N LEU A 213 -10.76 -16.92 -6.55
CA LEU A 213 -9.94 -17.22 -5.37
C LEU A 213 -10.54 -18.36 -4.55
N LYS A 214 -11.87 -18.41 -4.41
CA LYS A 214 -12.58 -19.49 -3.73
C LYS A 214 -12.34 -20.84 -4.41
N GLU A 215 -12.47 -20.90 -5.74
CA GLU A 215 -12.17 -22.08 -6.56
C GLU A 215 -10.72 -22.55 -6.33
N CYS A 216 -9.76 -21.62 -6.33
CA CYS A 216 -8.36 -21.94 -6.06
C CYS A 216 -8.17 -22.52 -4.66
N ARG A 217 -8.75 -21.90 -3.62
CA ARG A 217 -8.69 -22.40 -2.24
C ARG A 217 -9.32 -23.79 -2.11
N ASP A 218 -10.47 -24.06 -2.76
CA ASP A 218 -11.08 -25.40 -2.75
C ASP A 218 -10.14 -26.45 -3.35
N ALA A 219 -9.55 -26.15 -4.50
CA ALA A 219 -8.62 -27.05 -5.17
C ALA A 219 -7.35 -27.29 -4.33
N LEU A 220 -6.79 -26.25 -3.69
CA LEU A 220 -5.65 -26.37 -2.77
C LEU A 220 -5.97 -27.29 -1.59
N ARG A 221 -7.17 -27.17 -1.00
CA ARG A 221 -7.64 -28.05 0.10
C ARG A 221 -7.64 -29.53 -0.28
N GLU A 222 -8.00 -29.85 -1.53
CA GLU A 222 -8.08 -31.22 -2.02
C GLU A 222 -6.74 -31.81 -2.47
N MET A 223 -5.70 -30.97 -2.62
CA MET A 223 -4.38 -31.44 -3.03
C MET A 223 -3.79 -32.41 -2.01
N LYS A 224 -3.17 -33.47 -2.52
CA LYS A 224 -2.52 -34.51 -1.70
C LYS A 224 -1.05 -34.67 -2.02
N TYR A 225 -0.30 -35.07 -1.00
CA TYR A 225 1.06 -35.57 -1.11
C TYR A 225 1.18 -36.82 -0.24
N ASN A 226 1.64 -37.94 -0.82
CA ASN A 226 1.72 -39.25 -0.15
C ASN A 226 0.44 -39.65 0.61
N GLY A 227 -0.73 -39.42 0.00
CA GLY A 227 -2.05 -39.80 0.52
C GLY A 227 -2.62 -38.89 1.62
N LYS A 228 -1.90 -37.84 2.04
CA LYS A 228 -2.35 -36.85 3.03
C LYS A 228 -2.63 -35.50 2.36
N ALA A 229 -3.39 -34.63 3.04
CA ALA A 229 -3.53 -33.23 2.62
C ALA A 229 -2.13 -32.62 2.44
N ARG A 230 -1.93 -31.93 1.30
CA ARG A 230 -0.65 -31.35 0.95
C ARG A 230 -0.30 -30.17 1.86
N TYR A 231 -1.28 -29.31 2.14
CA TYR A 231 -1.12 -28.13 2.98
C TYR A 231 -1.62 -28.35 4.40
N THR A 232 -1.07 -27.61 5.36
CA THR A 232 -1.26 -27.85 6.79
C THR A 232 -2.63 -27.42 7.31
N HIS A 233 -3.36 -26.58 6.57
CA HIS A 233 -4.68 -26.08 6.96
C HIS A 233 -5.59 -25.87 5.74
N PRO A 234 -6.89 -26.18 5.84
CA PRO A 234 -7.85 -26.01 4.74
C PRO A 234 -8.12 -24.54 4.35
N GLY A 235 -7.73 -23.59 5.21
CA GLY A 235 -7.86 -22.16 4.96
C GLY A 235 -6.67 -21.53 4.22
N PHE A 236 -5.63 -22.29 3.88
CA PHE A 236 -4.48 -21.77 3.14
C PHE A 236 -4.87 -21.30 1.73
N LEU A 237 -4.47 -20.07 1.38
CA LEU A 237 -4.67 -19.49 0.06
C LEU A 237 -3.51 -18.56 -0.30
N ALA A 238 -2.67 -18.99 -1.24
CA ALA A 238 -1.63 -18.16 -1.83
C ALA A 238 -1.41 -18.54 -3.30
N ALA A 239 -0.66 -17.71 -4.04
CA ALA A 239 -0.24 -18.02 -5.41
C ALA A 239 1.05 -18.88 -5.48
N TYR A 240 1.44 -19.47 -4.36
CA TYR A 240 2.53 -20.44 -4.20
C TYR A 240 2.24 -21.40 -3.04
N GLY A 241 3.00 -22.50 -2.90
CA GLY A 241 2.84 -23.44 -1.79
C GLY A 241 3.35 -22.91 -0.44
N GLU A 242 3.01 -23.60 0.65
CA GLU A 242 3.39 -23.21 2.03
C GLU A 242 4.91 -23.17 2.30
N TRP A 243 5.72 -23.72 1.41
CA TRP A 243 7.16 -23.88 1.61
C TRP A 243 7.91 -22.59 1.94
N GLN A 244 7.50 -21.42 1.43
CA GLN A 244 8.17 -20.15 1.76
C GLN A 244 8.01 -19.81 3.26
N PHE A 245 6.83 -20.08 3.83
CA PHE A 245 6.55 -19.86 5.25
C PHE A 245 7.36 -20.83 6.10
N LYS A 246 7.40 -22.12 5.72
CA LYS A 246 8.26 -23.13 6.35
C LYS A 246 9.74 -22.75 6.29
N ALA A 247 10.21 -22.30 5.13
CA ALA A 247 11.59 -21.88 4.95
C ALA A 247 11.93 -20.69 5.86
N LEU A 248 11.02 -19.72 6.02
CA LEU A 248 11.19 -18.60 6.94
C LEU A 248 11.26 -19.06 8.41
N GLU A 249 10.43 -20.02 8.82
CA GLU A 249 10.50 -20.63 10.17
C GLU A 249 11.86 -21.29 10.45
N GLU A 250 12.54 -21.72 9.38
CA GLU A 250 13.91 -22.26 9.37
C GLU A 250 14.96 -21.18 8.99
N TYR A 251 14.59 -19.90 9.13
CA TYR A 251 15.40 -18.70 8.96
C TYR A 251 15.98 -18.50 7.56
N ALA A 252 15.20 -18.79 6.52
CA ALA A 252 15.58 -18.51 5.16
C ALA A 252 15.84 -17.02 4.92
N PRO A 253 16.99 -16.64 4.31
CA PRO A 253 17.21 -15.27 3.94
C PRO A 253 16.46 -14.92 2.66
N TYR A 254 16.34 -13.62 2.41
CA TYR A 254 16.00 -13.11 1.09
C TYR A 254 16.96 -13.66 0.02
N GLY A 255 16.42 -13.92 -1.16
CA GLY A 255 17.11 -14.60 -2.26
C GLY A 255 16.79 -16.08 -2.33
N GLU A 256 16.41 -16.72 -1.22
CA GLU A 256 15.81 -18.06 -1.24
C GLU A 256 14.29 -18.02 -1.06
N ILE A 257 13.81 -17.07 -0.27
CA ILE A 257 12.40 -16.70 -0.17
C ILE A 257 12.24 -15.21 -0.47
N TRP A 258 10.99 -14.76 -0.63
CA TRP A 258 10.67 -13.34 -0.72
C TRP A 258 9.39 -13.01 0.04
N ALA A 259 9.52 -12.42 1.22
CA ALA A 259 8.46 -11.79 2.00
C ALA A 259 7.09 -12.52 1.96
N PRO A 260 7.01 -13.80 2.39
CA PRO A 260 5.80 -14.58 2.22
C PRO A 260 4.60 -14.01 3.00
N TRP A 261 4.84 -13.51 4.21
CA TRP A 261 3.81 -12.87 5.02
C TRP A 261 3.39 -11.49 4.48
N TYR A 262 4.27 -10.75 3.79
CA TYR A 262 3.88 -9.52 3.09
C TYR A 262 2.86 -9.81 1.99
N THR A 263 3.06 -10.90 1.23
CA THR A 263 2.15 -11.31 0.16
C THR A 263 0.80 -11.69 0.75
N GLU A 264 0.82 -12.53 1.79
CA GLU A 264 -0.39 -12.96 2.50
C GLU A 264 -1.18 -11.76 3.03
N HIS A 265 -0.49 -10.76 3.59
CA HIS A 265 -1.11 -9.52 4.05
C HIS A 265 -1.93 -8.85 2.93
N LYS A 266 -1.42 -8.76 1.69
CA LYS A 266 -2.18 -8.09 0.61
C LYS A 266 -3.43 -8.88 0.23
N ILE A 267 -3.32 -10.20 0.20
CA ILE A 267 -4.45 -11.08 -0.10
C ILE A 267 -5.52 -10.92 0.98
N LEU A 268 -5.12 -10.98 2.25
CA LEU A 268 -6.01 -10.81 3.40
C LEU A 268 -6.67 -9.42 3.40
N ALA A 269 -5.90 -8.34 3.24
CA ALA A 269 -6.43 -6.98 3.20
C ALA A 269 -7.42 -6.78 2.05
N GLY A 270 -7.13 -7.32 0.86
CA GLY A 270 -8.03 -7.28 -0.29
C GLY A 270 -9.35 -8.00 -0.04
N LEU A 271 -9.31 -9.18 0.58
CA LEU A 271 -10.52 -9.96 0.92
C LEU A 271 -11.37 -9.25 1.97
N ILE A 272 -10.75 -8.68 3.02
CA ILE A 272 -11.44 -7.88 4.03
C ILE A 272 -12.15 -6.69 3.37
N ALA A 273 -11.44 -5.94 2.51
CA ALA A 273 -12.03 -4.81 1.80
C ALA A 273 -13.19 -5.22 0.88
N ALA A 274 -13.10 -6.38 0.20
CA ALA A 274 -14.21 -6.89 -0.61
C ALA A 274 -15.45 -7.24 0.23
N TYR A 275 -15.27 -7.69 1.47
CA TYR A 275 -16.39 -7.86 2.40
C TYR A 275 -16.94 -6.51 2.89
N GLU A 276 -16.09 -5.62 3.40
CA GLU A 276 -16.52 -4.34 3.98
C GLU A 276 -17.20 -3.43 2.95
N PHE A 277 -16.57 -3.28 1.78
CA PHE A 277 -17.02 -2.33 0.76
C PHE A 277 -18.03 -2.90 -0.23
N ALA A 278 -17.98 -4.20 -0.51
CA ALA A 278 -18.86 -4.84 -1.50
C ALA A 278 -19.83 -5.88 -0.90
N GLY A 279 -19.76 -6.15 0.42
CA GLY A 279 -20.65 -7.08 1.11
C GLY A 279 -20.49 -8.54 0.67
N ASN A 280 -19.32 -8.89 0.13
CA ASN A 280 -19.05 -10.23 -0.40
C ASN A 280 -18.74 -11.21 0.75
N ALA A 281 -19.68 -12.11 1.05
CA ALA A 281 -19.55 -13.07 2.15
C ALA A 281 -18.50 -14.16 1.89
N ASP A 282 -18.27 -14.54 0.63
CA ASP A 282 -17.21 -15.49 0.28
C ASP A 282 -15.82 -14.88 0.53
N ALA A 283 -15.68 -13.56 0.38
CA ALA A 283 -14.43 -12.87 0.71
C ALA A 283 -14.13 -12.96 2.21
N LEU A 284 -15.15 -12.80 3.07
CA LEU A 284 -15.00 -12.99 4.51
C LEU A 284 -14.65 -14.44 4.87
N ASP A 285 -15.33 -15.43 4.28
CA ASP A 285 -15.01 -16.87 4.48
C ASP A 285 -13.56 -17.19 4.14
N LEU A 286 -13.04 -16.64 3.03
CA LEU A 286 -11.64 -16.80 2.65
C LEU A 286 -10.69 -16.09 3.62
N ALA A 287 -11.02 -14.86 4.05
CA ALA A 287 -10.22 -14.10 5.01
C ALA A 287 -10.15 -14.80 6.38
N GLU A 288 -11.28 -15.30 6.89
CA GLU A 288 -11.36 -16.10 8.12
C GLU A 288 -10.51 -17.38 7.98
N GLY A 289 -10.56 -18.06 6.83
CA GLY A 289 -9.70 -19.21 6.53
C GLY A 289 -8.21 -18.90 6.63
N ILE A 290 -7.77 -17.77 6.07
CA ILE A 290 -6.38 -17.27 6.18
C ILE A 290 -6.04 -16.94 7.64
N GLY A 291 -6.95 -16.29 8.38
CA GLY A 291 -6.76 -15.97 9.79
C GLY A 291 -6.55 -17.21 10.65
N HIS A 292 -7.38 -18.24 10.49
CA HIS A 292 -7.25 -19.51 11.21
C HIS A 292 -5.97 -20.27 10.83
N TRP A 293 -5.62 -20.27 9.54
CA TRP A 293 -4.35 -20.85 9.10
C TRP A 293 -3.15 -20.11 9.72
N THR A 294 -3.19 -18.77 9.74
CA THR A 294 -2.14 -17.93 10.34
C THR A 294 -1.96 -18.27 11.81
N TYR A 295 -3.05 -18.34 12.57
CA TYR A 295 -3.03 -18.75 13.98
C TYR A 295 -2.45 -20.16 14.14
N ALA A 296 -2.99 -21.15 13.42
CA ALA A 296 -2.58 -22.55 13.53
C ALA A 296 -1.12 -22.81 13.14
N ARG A 297 -0.57 -21.98 12.25
CA ARG A 297 0.83 -22.03 11.81
C ARG A 297 1.74 -21.40 12.85
N LEU A 298 1.52 -20.13 13.18
CA LEU A 298 2.41 -19.37 14.06
C LEU A 298 2.31 -19.76 15.53
N SER A 299 1.19 -20.36 15.98
CA SER A 299 1.05 -20.88 17.35
C SER A 299 2.02 -22.02 17.67
N LYS A 300 2.67 -22.61 16.67
CA LYS A 300 3.71 -23.65 16.82
C LYS A 300 5.11 -23.05 17.01
N CYS A 301 5.30 -21.78 16.70
CA CYS A 301 6.58 -21.09 16.83
C CYS A 301 6.79 -20.60 18.26
N THR A 302 8.03 -20.64 18.73
CA THR A 302 8.38 -19.99 20.00
C THR A 302 8.49 -18.47 19.81
N LYS A 303 8.27 -17.70 20.88
CA LYS A 303 8.45 -16.23 20.84
C LYS A 303 9.83 -15.83 20.31
N THR A 304 10.90 -16.51 20.74
CA THR A 304 12.26 -16.25 20.24
C THR A 304 12.41 -16.54 18.74
N GLN A 305 11.77 -17.59 18.24
CA GLN A 305 11.76 -17.90 16.82
C GLN A 305 11.04 -16.81 16.01
N LEU A 306 9.87 -16.38 16.48
CA LEU A 306 9.11 -15.28 15.84
C LEU A 306 9.94 -13.99 15.77
N GLN A 307 10.54 -13.54 16.88
CA GLN A 307 11.40 -12.35 16.88
C GLN A 307 12.55 -12.48 15.86
N LYS A 308 13.18 -13.64 15.79
CA LYS A 308 14.28 -13.88 14.84
C LYS A 308 13.81 -13.93 13.39
N MET A 309 12.60 -14.43 13.11
CA MET A 309 12.01 -14.41 11.77
C MET A 309 11.82 -12.97 11.29
N TRP A 310 11.24 -12.10 12.13
CA TRP A 310 10.92 -10.72 11.78
C TRP A 310 12.15 -9.81 11.59
N ASP A 311 13.27 -10.16 12.23
CA ASP A 311 14.56 -9.49 12.06
C ASP A 311 15.24 -9.80 10.70
N ILE A 312 14.75 -10.77 9.92
CA ILE A 312 15.35 -11.13 8.62
C ILE A 312 15.01 -10.05 7.59
N TYR A 313 16.04 -9.45 7.00
CA TYR A 313 15.93 -8.49 5.90
C TYR A 313 15.15 -9.08 4.72
N ILE A 314 14.02 -8.44 4.37
CA ILE A 314 13.05 -8.80 3.32
C ILE A 314 12.39 -10.18 3.50
N GLY A 315 13.14 -11.24 3.79
CA GLY A 315 12.58 -12.57 4.04
C GLY A 315 11.59 -12.60 5.20
N GLY A 316 11.85 -11.81 6.24
CA GLY A 316 11.00 -11.65 7.42
C GLY A 316 9.92 -10.57 7.29
N GLU A 317 9.82 -9.91 6.14
CA GLU A 317 8.82 -8.86 5.93
C GLU A 317 7.41 -9.45 5.92
N TYR A 318 6.56 -8.95 6.82
CA TYR A 318 5.17 -9.36 6.95
C TYR A 318 4.17 -8.25 6.56
N GLY A 319 4.66 -7.10 6.11
CA GLY A 319 3.80 -5.93 5.89
C GLY A 319 2.98 -5.60 7.14
N GLY A 320 1.66 -5.45 7.00
CA GLY A 320 0.71 -5.17 8.07
C GLY A 320 -0.19 -6.39 8.35
N MET A 321 0.38 -7.58 8.53
CA MET A 321 -0.42 -8.74 8.98
C MET A 321 -1.13 -8.45 10.31
N ASN A 322 -0.46 -7.77 11.25
CA ASN A 322 -1.07 -7.31 12.50
C ASN A 322 -2.26 -6.36 12.24
N ASP A 323 -2.08 -5.38 11.35
CA ASP A 323 -3.14 -4.45 10.90
C ASP A 323 -4.38 -5.19 10.36
N SER A 324 -4.18 -6.11 9.42
CA SER A 324 -5.30 -6.83 8.77
C SER A 324 -5.96 -7.87 9.69
N LEU A 325 -5.23 -8.48 10.62
CA LEU A 325 -5.81 -9.43 11.58
C LEU A 325 -6.68 -8.73 12.62
N VAL A 326 -6.34 -7.48 12.99
CA VAL A 326 -7.22 -6.63 13.79
C VAL A 326 -8.49 -6.27 13.03
N ASP A 327 -8.39 -5.91 11.74
CA ASP A 327 -9.59 -5.66 10.92
C ASP A 327 -10.47 -6.91 10.83
N LEU A 328 -9.87 -8.07 10.53
CA LEU A 328 -10.58 -9.34 10.47
C LEU A 328 -11.30 -9.67 11.78
N TYR A 329 -10.64 -9.48 12.94
CA TYR A 329 -11.25 -9.67 14.25
C TYR A 329 -12.53 -8.83 14.41
N ASN A 330 -12.49 -7.56 13.98
CA ASN A 330 -13.58 -6.62 14.17
C ASN A 330 -14.77 -6.87 13.23
N VAL A 331 -14.51 -7.34 12.00
CA VAL A 331 -15.59 -7.63 11.03
C VAL A 331 -16.14 -9.04 11.13
N SER A 332 -15.34 -9.99 11.64
CA SER A 332 -15.71 -11.40 11.73
C SER A 332 -16.78 -11.66 12.79
N LYS A 333 -17.66 -12.59 12.45
CA LYS A 333 -18.67 -13.16 13.35
C LYS A 333 -18.35 -14.63 13.69
N ASP A 334 -17.19 -15.12 13.31
CA ASP A 334 -16.73 -16.46 13.66
C ASP A 334 -16.63 -16.60 15.19
N LYS A 335 -17.03 -17.76 15.71
CA LYS A 335 -17.00 -18.07 17.14
C LYS A 335 -15.57 -18.10 17.70
N ASP A 336 -14.60 -18.41 16.85
CA ASP A 336 -13.18 -18.56 17.15
C ASP A 336 -12.39 -17.32 16.71
N ARG A 337 -13.04 -16.21 16.34
CA ARG A 337 -12.39 -14.96 15.88
C ARG A 337 -11.31 -14.42 16.82
N SER A 338 -11.35 -14.76 18.11
CA SER A 338 -10.28 -14.42 19.07
C SER A 338 -8.89 -14.95 18.65
N GLU A 339 -8.85 -15.98 17.80
CA GLU A 339 -7.63 -16.48 17.17
C GLU A 339 -6.95 -15.42 16.30
N PHE A 340 -7.72 -14.53 15.65
CA PHE A 340 -7.17 -13.49 14.78
C PHE A 340 -6.40 -12.44 15.58
N LEU A 341 -6.92 -12.06 16.75
CA LEU A 341 -6.22 -11.14 17.65
C LEU A 341 -4.97 -11.78 18.27
N LYS A 342 -5.04 -13.08 18.63
CA LYS A 342 -3.86 -13.84 19.07
C LYS A 342 -2.80 -13.96 17.96
N ALA A 343 -3.25 -14.16 16.72
CA ALA A 343 -2.40 -14.22 15.55
C ALA A 343 -1.72 -12.87 15.28
N SER A 344 -2.44 -11.75 15.45
CA SER A 344 -1.88 -10.40 15.34
C SER A 344 -0.65 -10.24 16.25
N ALA A 345 -0.78 -10.65 17.52
CA ALA A 345 0.30 -10.56 18.50
C ALA A 345 1.54 -11.43 18.18
N PHE A 346 1.43 -12.44 17.31
CA PHE A 346 2.61 -13.20 16.85
C PHE A 346 3.53 -12.39 15.93
N PHE A 347 3.04 -11.30 15.35
CA PHE A 347 3.81 -10.38 14.50
C PHE A 347 4.50 -9.25 15.27
N ASP A 348 4.32 -9.16 16.59
CA ASP A 348 5.00 -8.15 17.40
C ASP A 348 6.52 -8.22 17.25
N THR A 349 7.15 -7.08 16.96
CA THR A 349 8.60 -6.93 17.01
C THR A 349 8.97 -6.17 18.27
N ASP A 350 9.19 -6.88 19.38
CA ASP A 350 9.42 -6.29 20.71
C ASP A 350 10.56 -5.26 20.70
N LYS A 351 11.64 -5.57 19.97
CA LYS A 351 12.78 -4.66 19.81
C LYS A 351 12.36 -3.31 19.22
N LEU A 352 11.49 -3.29 18.21
CA LEU A 352 10.99 -2.04 17.63
C LEU A 352 10.04 -1.33 18.58
N ILE A 353 9.07 -2.06 19.14
CA ILE A 353 8.06 -1.50 20.04
C ILE A 353 8.73 -0.82 21.25
N ASP A 354 9.63 -1.54 21.93
CA ASP A 354 10.23 -1.08 23.19
C ASP A 354 11.24 0.04 22.96
N ASN A 355 12.08 -0.04 21.92
CA ASN A 355 13.06 1.02 21.64
C ASN A 355 12.37 2.30 21.15
N CYS A 356 11.41 2.20 20.23
CA CYS A 356 10.65 3.38 19.78
C CYS A 356 9.87 4.00 20.94
N GLY A 357 9.21 3.20 21.78
CA GLY A 357 8.49 3.67 22.95
C GLY A 357 9.37 4.30 24.03
N ALA A 358 10.65 3.89 24.12
CA ALA A 358 11.64 4.48 25.01
C ALA A 358 12.39 5.68 24.40
N GLY A 359 12.10 6.06 23.15
CA GLY A 359 12.80 7.14 22.45
C GLY A 359 14.23 6.78 22.00
N VAL A 360 14.56 5.48 21.92
CA VAL A 360 15.85 4.98 21.43
C VAL A 360 15.74 4.75 19.93
N ASP A 361 16.36 5.62 19.14
CA ASP A 361 16.33 5.52 17.67
C ASP A 361 17.22 4.37 17.17
N ILE A 362 16.57 3.35 16.61
CA ILE A 362 17.22 2.16 16.04
C ILE A 362 16.94 2.01 14.53
N LEU A 363 16.44 3.06 13.87
CA LEU A 363 15.95 2.96 12.49
C LEU A 363 17.06 2.99 11.43
N ASN A 364 18.28 3.41 11.80
CA ASN A 364 19.40 3.48 10.87
C ASN A 364 19.68 2.12 10.21
N ASN A 365 19.79 2.13 8.88
CA ASN A 365 20.02 0.94 8.05
C ASN A 365 18.91 -0.13 8.16
N LEU A 366 17.71 0.26 8.58
CA LEU A 366 16.53 -0.60 8.45
C LEU A 366 15.80 -0.31 7.13
N HIS A 367 15.18 -1.35 6.56
CA HIS A 367 14.37 -1.23 5.34
C HIS A 367 13.06 -0.53 5.66
N ALA A 368 12.84 0.64 5.08
CA ALA A 368 11.77 1.56 5.47
C ALA A 368 10.40 0.88 5.39
N ASN A 369 10.03 0.38 4.22
CA ASN A 369 8.70 -0.17 4.00
C ASN A 369 8.48 -1.55 4.65
N GLN A 370 9.53 -2.25 5.09
CA GLN A 370 9.38 -3.50 5.86
C GLN A 370 8.84 -3.19 7.27
N HIS A 371 9.17 -2.02 7.81
CA HIS A 371 8.87 -1.67 9.19
C HIS A 371 7.72 -0.68 9.36
N ILE A 372 7.48 0.26 8.43
CA ILE A 372 6.36 1.22 8.56
C ILE A 372 4.99 0.52 8.76
N PRO A 373 4.63 -0.52 7.98
CA PRO A 373 3.33 -1.18 8.13
C PRO A 373 3.10 -1.83 9.49
N GLN A 374 4.16 -2.20 10.22
CA GLN A 374 4.04 -2.77 11.56
C GLN A 374 3.41 -1.75 12.52
N PHE A 375 3.83 -0.48 12.42
CA PHE A 375 3.31 0.63 13.22
C PHE A 375 1.89 1.06 12.84
N VAL A 376 1.43 0.70 11.64
CA VAL A 376 0.01 0.82 11.28
C VAL A 376 -0.82 -0.13 12.14
N GLY A 377 -0.40 -1.39 12.27
CA GLY A 377 -1.07 -2.36 13.14
C GLY A 377 -0.96 -2.00 14.62
N TYR A 378 0.22 -1.59 15.11
CA TYR A 378 0.38 -1.13 16.50
C TYR A 378 -0.52 0.08 16.83
N ALA A 379 -0.78 0.97 15.86
CA ALA A 379 -1.72 2.06 16.06
C ALA A 379 -3.17 1.58 16.22
N LYS A 380 -3.56 0.48 15.57
CA LYS A 380 -4.85 -0.18 15.79
C LYS A 380 -4.89 -0.94 17.10
N ASP A 381 -3.83 -1.68 17.45
CA ASP A 381 -3.73 -2.37 18.73
C ASP A 381 -3.88 -1.39 19.91
N ALA A 382 -3.24 -0.21 19.81
CA ALA A 382 -3.39 0.88 20.78
C ALA A 382 -4.85 1.39 20.93
N ALA A 383 -5.67 1.24 19.90
CA ALA A 383 -7.06 1.69 19.84
C ALA A 383 -8.09 0.59 20.14
N MET A 384 -7.67 -0.65 20.40
CA MET A 384 -8.57 -1.74 20.77
C MET A 384 -9.27 -1.50 22.13
N GLY A 385 -10.35 -2.24 22.38
CA GLY A 385 -11.11 -2.14 23.63
C GLY A 385 -10.44 -2.86 24.81
N ASP A 386 -10.78 -2.46 26.03
CA ASP A 386 -10.24 -3.02 27.29
C ASP A 386 -10.46 -4.54 27.44
N ALA A 387 -11.49 -5.08 26.80
CA ALA A 387 -11.79 -6.52 26.82
C ALA A 387 -10.88 -7.32 25.87
N ASP A 388 -10.24 -6.65 24.91
CA ASP A 388 -9.47 -7.27 23.83
C ASP A 388 -7.96 -7.16 24.09
N ILE A 389 -7.49 -5.96 24.46
CA ILE A 389 -6.09 -5.68 24.78
C ILE A 389 -6.05 -4.85 26.07
N ASP A 390 -5.24 -5.29 27.04
CA ASP A 390 -5.12 -4.60 28.32
C ASP A 390 -4.53 -3.19 28.20
N ALA A 391 -4.84 -2.33 29.17
CA ALA A 391 -4.47 -0.92 29.12
C ALA A 391 -2.96 -0.66 29.04
N ASP A 392 -2.13 -1.50 29.68
CA ASP A 392 -0.68 -1.34 29.69
C ASP A 392 -0.08 -1.71 28.33
N ALA A 393 -0.58 -2.79 27.70
CA ALA A 393 -0.22 -3.17 26.34
C ALA A 393 -0.66 -2.11 25.32
N ARG A 394 -1.89 -1.59 25.41
CA ARG A 394 -2.35 -0.50 24.53
C ARG A 394 -1.48 0.75 24.67
N ALA A 395 -1.12 1.12 25.91
CA ALA A 395 -0.22 2.23 26.16
C ALA A 395 1.21 1.99 25.62
N ARG A 396 1.70 0.74 25.66
CA ARG A 396 2.98 0.33 25.08
C ARG A 396 2.97 0.53 23.56
N TYR A 397 1.93 0.06 22.86
CA TYR A 397 1.81 0.26 21.41
C TYR A 397 1.71 1.74 21.04
N LEU A 398 0.88 2.53 21.74
CA LEU A 398 0.72 3.95 21.45
C LEU A 398 2.07 4.69 21.55
N LYS A 399 2.81 4.48 22.64
CA LYS A 399 4.14 5.09 22.83
C LYS A 399 5.11 4.69 21.72
N ALA A 400 5.07 3.43 21.28
CA ALA A 400 5.91 2.97 20.19
C ALA A 400 5.59 3.71 18.88
N VAL A 401 4.32 3.88 18.54
CA VAL A 401 3.88 4.60 17.33
C VAL A 401 4.22 6.10 17.42
N GLU A 402 3.99 6.74 18.58
CA GLU A 402 4.38 8.15 18.81
C GLU A 402 5.90 8.34 18.68
N GLY A 403 6.70 7.48 19.30
CA GLY A 403 8.15 7.54 19.25
C GLY A 403 8.69 7.30 17.84
N TYR A 404 8.14 6.30 17.15
CA TYR A 404 8.46 5.99 15.76
C TYR A 404 8.14 7.16 14.82
N TRP A 405 6.96 7.76 14.95
CA TRP A 405 6.58 8.96 14.22
C TRP A 405 7.60 10.08 14.41
N GLY A 406 8.00 10.35 15.66
CA GLY A 406 8.99 11.39 15.99
C GLY A 406 10.39 11.13 15.43
N MET A 407 10.77 9.87 15.19
CA MET A 407 12.04 9.50 14.57
C MET A 407 12.08 9.78 13.06
N ILE A 408 10.91 9.81 12.39
CA ILE A 408 10.81 10.02 10.94
C ILE A 408 10.40 11.45 10.61
N VAL A 409 9.44 12.03 11.32
CA VAL A 409 8.86 13.33 11.02
C VAL A 409 9.30 14.37 12.05
N PRO A 410 10.09 15.40 11.68
CA PRO A 410 10.61 15.71 10.35
C PRO A 410 11.99 15.08 10.03
N GLY A 411 12.58 14.33 10.97
CA GLY A 411 14.01 13.99 10.96
C GLY A 411 14.52 13.20 9.75
N ARG A 412 13.68 12.38 9.10
CA ARG A 412 14.08 11.48 8.00
C ARG A 412 13.24 11.67 6.74
N MET A 413 12.46 12.75 6.65
CA MET A 413 11.66 13.05 5.45
C MET A 413 12.34 14.06 4.52
N TYR A 414 12.17 13.87 3.21
CA TYR A 414 12.44 14.89 2.19
C TYR A 414 11.33 15.95 2.19
N ALA A 415 11.55 17.06 1.48
CA ALA A 415 10.60 18.18 1.42
C ALA A 415 9.20 17.79 0.93
N HIS A 416 9.10 16.77 0.08
CA HIS A 416 7.82 16.25 -0.43
C HIS A 416 7.15 15.22 0.52
N GLY A 417 7.74 14.92 1.68
CA GLY A 417 7.18 14.03 2.71
C GLY A 417 7.60 12.56 2.64
N GLY A 418 8.26 12.13 1.55
CA GLY A 418 8.84 10.79 1.44
C GLY A 418 10.08 10.59 2.31
N THR A 419 10.53 9.34 2.46
CA THR A 419 11.67 8.98 3.33
C THR A 419 12.50 7.83 2.73
N GLY A 420 13.77 7.75 3.10
CA GLY A 420 14.69 6.66 2.75
C GLY A 420 15.44 6.84 1.43
N GLU A 421 16.58 6.17 1.32
CA GLU A 421 17.40 6.03 0.11
C GLU A 421 17.73 4.55 -0.09
N GLY A 422 17.57 4.04 -1.32
CA GLY A 422 17.74 2.63 -1.61
C GLY A 422 16.81 1.73 -0.80
N GLU A 423 15.63 2.23 -0.42
CA GLU A 423 14.65 1.58 0.48
C GLU A 423 15.07 1.54 1.95
N MET A 424 16.19 2.16 2.32
CA MET A 424 16.76 2.14 3.67
C MET A 424 16.71 3.52 4.33
N TRP A 425 16.56 3.57 5.65
CA TRP A 425 16.74 4.83 6.39
C TRP A 425 18.21 5.12 6.68
N GLY A 426 18.70 6.28 6.20
CA GLY A 426 19.93 6.93 6.68
C GLY A 426 19.67 7.78 7.93
N PRO A 427 20.70 8.32 8.61
CA PRO A 427 20.57 8.96 9.92
C PRO A 427 19.57 10.12 10.00
N ALA A 428 18.95 10.29 11.17
CA ALA A 428 18.02 11.40 11.41
C ALA A 428 18.74 12.77 11.27
N HIS A 429 18.00 13.74 10.75
CA HIS A 429 18.41 15.12 10.51
C HIS A 429 19.57 15.29 9.51
N THR A 430 19.96 14.24 8.80
CA THR A 430 21.01 14.26 7.77
C THR A 430 20.53 13.86 6.39
N VAL A 431 19.22 13.86 6.15
CA VAL A 431 18.59 13.39 4.89
C VAL A 431 19.19 14.01 3.61
N ALA A 432 19.69 15.25 3.68
CA ALA A 432 20.38 15.89 2.56
C ALA A 432 21.72 15.21 2.20
N GLY A 433 22.42 14.66 3.19
CA GLY A 433 23.63 13.86 3.01
C GLY A 433 23.36 12.44 2.52
N ASP A 434 22.13 11.96 2.69
CA ASP A 434 21.66 10.64 2.23
C ASP A 434 20.92 10.74 0.88
N ILE A 435 21.05 11.84 0.15
CA ILE A 435 20.51 11.94 -1.21
C ILE A 435 21.34 11.05 -2.14
N GLY A 436 20.71 9.99 -2.63
CA GLY A 436 21.31 9.03 -3.55
C GLY A 436 20.61 8.98 -4.90
N LYS A 437 20.67 7.83 -5.57
CA LYS A 437 20.04 7.65 -6.90
C LYS A 437 18.58 7.22 -6.79
N ARG A 438 18.23 6.53 -5.71
CA ARG A 438 16.91 5.93 -5.50
C ARG A 438 16.36 6.43 -4.17
N ASN A 439 15.64 7.55 -4.20
CA ASN A 439 15.17 8.20 -2.99
C ASN A 439 13.67 8.00 -2.84
N ALA A 440 13.20 8.05 -1.60
CA ALA A 440 11.79 8.17 -1.25
C ALA A 440 10.89 7.19 -1.99
N GLU A 441 10.88 5.94 -1.52
CA GLU A 441 9.96 4.92 -2.04
C GLU A 441 8.50 5.33 -1.79
N SER A 442 7.63 5.13 -2.79
CA SER A 442 6.21 5.50 -2.69
C SER A 442 5.43 4.65 -1.68
N CYS A 443 5.75 3.36 -1.52
CA CYS A 443 5.13 2.51 -0.48
C CYS A 443 5.37 3.06 0.92
N ALA A 444 6.58 3.55 1.19
CA ALA A 444 6.93 4.12 2.48
C ALA A 444 6.06 5.37 2.76
N ALA A 445 5.84 6.22 1.76
CA ALA A 445 4.93 7.35 1.88
C ALA A 445 3.47 6.91 2.11
N TYR A 446 3.00 5.91 1.36
CA TYR A 446 1.66 5.34 1.54
C TYR A 446 1.42 4.86 2.98
N ASN A 447 2.35 4.08 3.54
CA ASN A 447 2.19 3.55 4.88
C ASN A 447 2.38 4.62 5.97
N MET A 448 3.25 5.62 5.76
CA MET A 448 3.38 6.75 6.69
C MET A 448 2.12 7.63 6.72
N LEU A 449 1.39 7.75 5.60
CA LEU A 449 0.07 8.39 5.59
C LEU A 449 -0.92 7.62 6.47
N LYS A 450 -0.91 6.28 6.46
CA LYS A 450 -1.73 5.46 7.36
C LYS A 450 -1.37 5.69 8.83
N VAL A 451 -0.07 5.71 9.17
CA VAL A 451 0.40 6.01 10.53
C VAL A 451 -0.06 7.40 10.99
N ALA A 452 0.10 8.43 10.16
CA ALA A 452 -0.36 9.79 10.47
C ALA A 452 -1.87 9.81 10.74
N ARG A 453 -2.65 9.12 9.91
CA ARG A 453 -4.11 9.06 10.02
C ARG A 453 -4.57 8.40 11.31
N TYR A 454 -3.98 7.26 11.69
CA TYR A 454 -4.37 6.56 12.93
C TYR A 454 -3.93 7.29 14.20
N LEU A 455 -2.76 7.94 14.19
CA LEU A 455 -2.39 8.86 15.26
C LEU A 455 -3.38 10.03 15.36
N PHE A 456 -3.86 10.57 14.23
CA PHE A 456 -4.91 11.59 14.24
C PHE A 456 -6.23 11.05 14.81
N PHE A 457 -6.60 9.80 14.52
CA PHE A 457 -7.80 9.17 15.07
C PHE A 457 -7.76 9.03 16.60
N ILE A 458 -6.58 8.91 17.20
CA ILE A 458 -6.38 8.78 18.65
C ILE A 458 -6.19 10.15 19.33
N GLU A 459 -5.44 11.06 18.71
CA GLU A 459 -4.93 12.26 19.38
C GLU A 459 -5.38 13.60 18.78
N GLN A 460 -5.83 13.60 17.53
CA GLN A 460 -6.31 14.79 16.79
C GLN A 460 -5.30 15.94 16.73
N LYS A 461 -3.98 15.66 16.81
CA LYS A 461 -2.95 16.70 16.66
C LYS A 461 -2.86 17.13 15.18
N PRO A 462 -2.93 18.44 14.86
CA PRO A 462 -2.94 18.92 13.46
C PRO A 462 -1.63 18.59 12.70
N ALA A 463 -0.52 18.40 13.42
CA ALA A 463 0.78 18.02 12.85
C ALA A 463 0.72 16.73 12.02
N TYR A 464 -0.18 15.79 12.35
CA TYR A 464 -0.38 14.57 11.56
C TYR A 464 -0.97 14.88 10.18
N MET A 465 -1.95 15.78 10.13
CA MET A 465 -2.59 16.19 8.87
C MET A 465 -1.74 17.19 8.08
N ASP A 466 -0.83 17.91 8.74
CA ASP A 466 0.21 18.71 8.09
C ASP A 466 1.18 17.83 7.28
N TYR A 467 1.63 16.72 7.87
CA TYR A 467 2.41 15.71 7.15
C TYR A 467 1.57 15.02 6.08
N TYR A 468 0.31 14.69 6.39
CA TYR A 468 -0.60 14.02 5.46
C TYR A 468 -0.75 14.83 4.16
N GLU A 469 -1.14 16.10 4.28
CA GLU A 469 -1.31 17.00 3.14
C GLU A 469 -0.02 17.18 2.33
N ARG A 470 1.12 17.37 3.01
CA ARG A 470 2.43 17.49 2.35
C ARG A 470 2.72 16.25 1.49
N THR A 471 2.50 15.06 2.05
CA THR A 471 2.90 13.80 1.42
C THR A 471 1.90 13.38 0.33
N ILE A 472 0.60 13.54 0.55
CA ILE A 472 -0.43 13.17 -0.44
C ILE A 472 -0.34 14.05 -1.70
N LEU A 473 -0.08 15.35 -1.54
CA LEU A 473 0.07 16.29 -2.68
C LEU A 473 1.41 16.13 -3.38
N ASN A 474 2.52 16.18 -2.63
CA ASN A 474 3.84 16.33 -3.24
C ASN A 474 4.53 15.01 -3.58
N HIS A 475 4.15 13.91 -2.93
CA HIS A 475 4.73 12.60 -3.18
C HIS A 475 3.75 11.67 -3.90
N ILE A 476 2.58 11.39 -3.33
CA ILE A 476 1.65 10.42 -3.91
C ILE A 476 1.05 10.95 -5.22
N LEU A 477 0.35 12.11 -5.19
CA LEU A 477 -0.16 12.74 -6.41
C LEU A 477 0.99 13.21 -7.30
N GLY A 478 2.00 13.85 -6.72
CA GLY A 478 3.20 14.27 -7.45
C GLY A 478 3.88 13.12 -8.20
N GLY A 479 3.80 11.89 -7.69
CA GLY A 479 4.42 10.70 -8.27
C GLY A 479 3.59 10.02 -9.35
N LYS A 480 2.36 10.47 -9.60
CA LYS A 480 1.47 9.92 -10.64
C LYS A 480 1.77 10.56 -11.99
N SER A 481 2.09 9.72 -12.98
CA SER A 481 2.36 10.13 -14.36
C SER A 481 1.12 10.71 -15.02
N ARG A 482 1.26 11.82 -15.75
CA ARG A 482 0.19 12.36 -16.61
C ARG A 482 0.10 11.62 -17.94
N ASP A 483 1.23 11.16 -18.46
CA ASP A 483 1.32 10.58 -19.80
C ASP A 483 0.73 9.16 -19.83
N LEU A 484 0.79 8.47 -18.68
CA LEU A 484 0.22 7.13 -18.50
C LEU A 484 -1.24 7.14 -18.01
N ASP A 485 -1.87 8.31 -17.86
CA ASP A 485 -3.29 8.44 -17.46
C ASP A 485 -4.24 8.45 -18.68
N SER A 486 -3.79 8.00 -19.85
CA SER A 486 -4.50 8.16 -21.15
C SER A 486 -5.71 7.25 -21.38
N GLY A 487 -6.31 6.65 -20.34
CA GLY A 487 -7.51 5.80 -20.40
C GLY A 487 -7.31 4.43 -21.07
N THR A 488 -6.31 4.28 -21.94
CA THR A 488 -5.93 2.99 -22.56
C THR A 488 -4.77 2.29 -21.86
N ALA A 489 -4.05 3.00 -21.00
CA ALA A 489 -2.90 2.47 -20.29
C ALA A 489 -3.35 1.67 -19.05
N LEU A 490 -3.24 0.34 -19.13
CA LEU A 490 -3.56 -0.58 -18.03
C LEU A 490 -2.43 -0.66 -17.00
N THR A 491 -2.10 0.47 -16.36
CA THR A 491 -0.96 0.58 -15.44
C THR A 491 -1.23 1.49 -14.24
N PRO A 492 -0.67 1.20 -13.04
CA PRO A 492 -0.72 2.13 -11.91
C PRO A 492 -0.13 3.50 -12.22
N GLY A 493 0.95 3.55 -13.02
CA GLY A 493 1.51 4.78 -13.57
C GLY A 493 2.12 5.72 -12.53
N ASN A 494 2.68 5.18 -11.44
CA ASN A 494 3.34 5.95 -10.39
C ASN A 494 4.87 5.82 -10.42
N CYS A 495 5.58 6.70 -9.72
CA CYS A 495 7.00 6.50 -9.39
C CYS A 495 7.15 5.34 -8.41
N TYR A 496 8.20 4.53 -8.57
CA TYR A 496 8.64 3.66 -7.48
C TYR A 496 9.45 4.49 -6.48
N MET A 497 10.57 5.04 -6.96
CA MET A 497 11.43 5.98 -6.26
C MET A 497 11.13 7.40 -6.74
N TYR A 498 10.90 8.32 -5.81
CA TYR A 498 10.72 9.72 -6.14
C TYR A 498 12.07 10.44 -6.17
N PRO A 499 12.55 10.87 -7.35
CA PRO A 499 13.88 11.44 -7.45
C PRO A 499 13.91 12.86 -6.84
N VAL A 500 14.96 13.15 -6.07
CA VAL A 500 15.12 14.44 -5.35
C VAL A 500 16.28 15.29 -5.89
N ASN A 501 17.11 14.72 -6.79
CA ASN A 501 18.27 15.41 -7.34
C ASN A 501 17.85 16.45 -8.41
N PRO A 502 18.54 17.61 -8.50
CA PRO A 502 18.34 18.55 -9.60
C PRO A 502 18.49 17.88 -10.97
N ALA A 503 17.64 18.27 -11.93
CA ALA A 503 17.64 17.78 -13.31
C ALA A 503 17.42 16.27 -13.51
N THR A 504 16.98 15.55 -12.48
CA THR A 504 16.54 14.15 -12.65
C THR A 504 15.09 14.07 -13.14
N GLN A 505 14.78 12.98 -13.84
CA GLN A 505 13.44 12.71 -14.35
C GLN A 505 12.78 11.63 -13.50
N LYS A 506 11.46 11.74 -13.35
CA LYS A 506 10.64 10.72 -12.72
C LYS A 506 10.69 9.45 -13.56
N GLU A 507 10.94 8.32 -12.90
CA GLU A 507 10.98 7.02 -13.52
C GLU A 507 9.66 6.30 -13.28
N TYR A 508 8.98 5.94 -14.36
CA TYR A 508 7.72 5.19 -14.32
C TYR A 508 7.88 3.73 -14.73
N GLY A 509 9.02 3.33 -15.34
CA GLY A 509 9.21 1.95 -15.82
C GLY A 509 8.11 1.54 -16.81
N ASP A 510 7.55 0.33 -16.62
CA ASP A 510 6.32 -0.17 -17.27
C ASP A 510 5.02 0.37 -16.62
N GLY A 511 5.16 1.48 -15.89
CA GLY A 511 4.18 2.05 -14.98
C GLY A 511 4.08 1.31 -13.63
N ASN A 512 5.13 0.55 -13.27
CA ASN A 512 5.31 -0.17 -11.99
C ASN A 512 4.34 -1.33 -11.77
N ILE A 513 3.91 -1.99 -12.84
CA ILE A 513 2.99 -3.14 -12.75
C ILE A 513 3.65 -4.31 -11.98
N GLY A 514 2.93 -4.89 -11.03
CA GLY A 514 3.40 -6.06 -10.27
C GLY A 514 4.49 -5.76 -9.24
N THR A 515 4.85 -4.49 -9.01
CA THR A 515 5.75 -4.05 -7.93
C THR A 515 4.98 -3.66 -6.67
N CYS A 516 5.64 -3.60 -5.51
CA CYS A 516 5.03 -3.11 -4.26
C CYS A 516 4.48 -1.68 -4.42
N CYS A 517 5.24 -0.79 -5.06
CA CYS A 517 4.85 0.60 -5.31
C CYS A 517 3.68 0.70 -6.29
N GLY A 518 3.62 -0.19 -7.28
CA GLY A 518 2.45 -0.29 -8.14
C GLY A 518 1.20 -0.72 -7.37
N GLY A 519 1.33 -1.72 -6.49
CA GLY A 519 0.23 -2.21 -5.66
C GLY A 519 -0.33 -1.12 -4.74
N THR A 520 0.54 -0.42 -4.01
CA THR A 520 0.11 0.70 -3.15
C THR A 520 -0.44 1.89 -3.94
N ALA A 521 0.01 2.11 -5.17
CA ALA A 521 -0.55 3.13 -6.05
C ALA A 521 -1.97 2.80 -6.53
N LEU A 522 -2.28 1.51 -6.77
CA LEU A 522 -3.66 1.10 -7.05
C LEU A 522 -4.60 1.61 -5.94
N GLU A 523 -4.23 1.40 -4.68
CA GLU A 523 -5.05 1.83 -3.54
C GLU A 523 -4.98 3.33 -3.25
N SER A 524 -3.84 3.97 -3.50
CA SER A 524 -3.67 5.40 -3.20
C SER A 524 -4.55 6.27 -4.08
N HIS A 525 -4.64 5.93 -5.37
CA HIS A 525 -5.33 6.74 -6.36
C HIS A 525 -6.84 6.50 -6.39
N SER A 526 -7.35 5.47 -5.71
CA SER A 526 -8.79 5.17 -5.60
C SER A 526 -9.48 5.78 -4.37
N LYS A 527 -8.78 6.57 -3.54
CA LYS A 527 -9.34 7.00 -2.23
C LYS A 527 -8.94 8.40 -1.74
N TYR A 528 -8.54 9.32 -2.62
CA TYR A 528 -8.07 10.66 -2.22
C TYR A 528 -9.02 11.43 -1.28
N GLN A 529 -10.32 11.13 -1.32
CA GLN A 529 -11.35 11.75 -0.49
C GLN A 529 -11.34 11.30 0.98
N ASP A 530 -10.70 10.17 1.30
CA ASP A 530 -10.89 9.42 2.54
C ASP A 530 -10.39 10.12 3.82
N SER A 531 -9.67 11.23 3.63
CA SER A 531 -9.05 12.03 4.68
C SER A 531 -9.31 13.54 4.53
N ILE A 532 -10.20 13.95 3.61
CA ILE A 532 -10.61 15.35 3.49
C ILE A 532 -11.35 15.78 4.76
N TYR A 533 -12.30 14.96 5.19
CA TYR A 533 -13.11 15.18 6.38
C TYR A 533 -13.06 13.97 7.30
N PHE A 534 -13.09 14.22 8.61
CA PHE A 534 -13.41 13.22 9.63
C PHE A 534 -14.55 13.74 10.51
N HIS A 535 -15.20 12.86 11.25
CA HIS A 535 -16.18 13.27 12.27
C HIS A 535 -15.87 12.68 13.62
N SER A 536 -16.29 13.34 14.70
CA SER A 536 -16.23 12.73 16.03
C SER A 536 -17.12 11.49 16.10
N THR A 537 -16.74 10.50 16.92
CA THR A 537 -17.50 9.24 17.06
C THR A 537 -18.91 9.43 17.62
N ASP A 538 -19.20 10.57 18.27
CA ASP A 538 -20.54 10.96 18.71
C ASP A 538 -21.30 11.85 17.71
N ASN A 539 -20.75 12.01 16.51
CA ASN A 539 -21.30 12.78 15.39
C ASN A 539 -21.60 14.27 15.66
N LYS A 540 -20.86 14.90 16.57
CA LYS A 540 -21.03 16.33 16.92
C LYS A 540 -20.00 17.28 16.31
N GLU A 541 -18.85 16.78 15.92
CA GLU A 541 -17.76 17.59 15.36
C GLU A 541 -17.39 17.12 13.96
N LEU A 542 -17.28 18.07 13.02
CA LEU A 542 -16.71 17.85 11.69
C LEU A 542 -15.28 18.40 11.68
N TYR A 543 -14.31 17.54 11.38
CA TYR A 543 -12.93 17.93 11.14
C TYR A 543 -12.72 18.17 9.64
N VAL A 544 -12.36 19.39 9.28
CA VAL A 544 -11.98 19.77 7.91
C VAL A 544 -10.45 19.75 7.85
N ASN A 545 -9.90 18.66 7.31
CA ASN A 545 -8.47 18.41 7.33
C ASN A 545 -7.78 18.85 6.03
N LEU A 546 -8.34 18.53 4.86
CA LEU A 546 -7.74 18.90 3.57
C LEU A 546 -8.60 19.93 2.85
N PHE A 547 -7.94 20.92 2.24
CA PHE A 547 -8.59 21.96 1.45
C PHE A 547 -8.67 21.51 0.00
N THR A 548 -9.67 20.67 -0.30
CA THR A 548 -9.82 20.01 -1.60
C THR A 548 -11.24 20.22 -2.11
N ALA A 549 -11.37 20.58 -3.39
CA ALA A 549 -12.67 20.79 -4.02
C ALA A 549 -13.53 19.52 -3.94
N SER A 550 -14.56 19.53 -3.11
CA SER A 550 -15.29 18.33 -2.71
C SER A 550 -16.71 18.63 -2.23
N THR A 551 -17.53 17.59 -2.16
CA THR A 551 -18.83 17.62 -1.49
C THR A 551 -18.87 16.58 -0.38
N LEU A 552 -19.66 16.83 0.66
CA LEU A 552 -19.90 15.90 1.75
C LEU A 552 -21.42 15.75 1.98
N ASP A 553 -21.88 14.51 2.03
CA ASP A 553 -23.19 14.11 2.55
C ASP A 553 -23.01 13.41 3.90
N TRP A 554 -23.24 14.12 4.99
CA TRP A 554 -23.23 13.53 6.32
C TRP A 554 -24.63 13.11 6.73
N THR A 555 -25.05 11.95 6.22
CA THR A 555 -26.43 11.46 6.31
C THR A 555 -26.95 11.37 7.75
N ASP A 556 -26.12 10.96 8.71
CA ASP A 556 -26.50 10.82 10.13
C ASP A 556 -27.00 12.15 10.72
N THR A 557 -26.28 13.24 10.46
CA THR A 557 -26.63 14.57 10.95
C THR A 557 -27.60 15.30 10.03
N GLY A 558 -27.70 14.88 8.76
CA GLY A 558 -28.42 15.58 7.70
C GLY A 558 -27.64 16.75 7.07
N LEU A 559 -26.41 17.01 7.53
CA LEU A 559 -25.55 18.04 6.97
C LEU A 559 -25.14 17.67 5.54
N LYS A 560 -25.27 18.63 4.62
CA LYS A 560 -24.60 18.57 3.31
C LYS A 560 -23.81 19.84 3.08
N LEU A 561 -22.62 19.70 2.53
CA LEU A 561 -21.77 20.84 2.19
C LEU A 561 -21.03 20.64 0.87
N ALA A 562 -20.59 21.75 0.30
CA ALA A 562 -19.64 21.83 -0.79
C ALA A 562 -18.44 22.67 -0.34
N GLN A 563 -17.23 22.19 -0.57
CA GLN A 563 -15.99 22.92 -0.41
C GLN A 563 -15.49 23.32 -1.81
N GLU A 564 -15.46 24.61 -2.08
CA GLU A 564 -15.05 25.21 -3.34
C GLU A 564 -13.68 25.88 -3.17
N THR A 565 -12.70 25.39 -3.92
CA THR A 565 -11.33 25.92 -3.91
C THR A 565 -10.56 25.43 -5.14
N ASN A 566 -9.59 26.20 -5.60
CA ASN A 566 -8.53 25.77 -6.52
C ASN A 566 -7.20 25.48 -5.77
N TYR A 567 -7.23 25.32 -4.45
CA TYR A 567 -6.05 24.95 -3.66
C TYR A 567 -5.38 23.70 -4.27
N PRO A 568 -4.04 23.69 -4.44
CA PRO A 568 -3.06 24.63 -3.88
C PRO A 568 -2.69 25.83 -4.77
N GLU A 569 -3.43 26.10 -5.86
CA GLU A 569 -3.16 27.26 -6.74
C GLU A 569 -3.75 28.58 -6.21
N GLU A 570 -4.63 28.51 -5.21
CA GLU A 570 -5.17 29.66 -4.50
C GLU A 570 -5.14 29.44 -2.97
N GLU A 571 -5.29 30.53 -2.22
CA GLU A 571 -5.18 30.53 -0.75
C GLU A 571 -6.55 30.57 -0.04
N THR A 572 -7.66 30.51 -0.78
CA THR A 572 -9.02 30.58 -0.23
C THR A 572 -9.76 29.27 -0.43
N SER A 573 -10.54 28.86 0.58
CA SER A 573 -11.48 27.75 0.49
C SER A 573 -12.83 28.18 1.06
N THR A 574 -13.89 28.00 0.28
CA THR A 574 -15.26 28.36 0.67
C THR A 574 -16.05 27.09 0.99
N ILE A 575 -16.62 27.01 2.19
CA ILE A 575 -17.51 25.92 2.58
C ILE A 575 -18.95 26.42 2.58
N SER A 576 -19.74 25.93 1.62
CA SER A 576 -21.16 26.24 1.46
C SER A 576 -22.01 25.13 2.05
N ILE A 577 -22.86 25.45 3.04
CA ILE A 577 -23.81 24.49 3.61
C ILE A 577 -25.04 24.40 2.70
N THR A 578 -25.17 23.28 1.98
CA THR A 578 -26.26 23.05 1.02
C THR A 578 -27.47 22.39 1.67
N ALA A 579 -27.29 21.74 2.82
CA ALA A 579 -28.38 21.32 3.71
C ALA A 579 -27.93 21.42 5.17
N ALA A 580 -28.75 22.08 6.00
CA ALA A 580 -28.44 22.29 7.42
C ALA A 580 -28.57 20.97 8.21
N PRO A 581 -27.72 20.74 9.23
CA PRO A 581 -27.84 19.59 10.11
C PRO A 581 -29.10 19.68 10.99
N LYS A 582 -29.59 18.52 11.44
CA LYS A 582 -30.74 18.39 12.36
C LYS A 582 -30.44 18.94 13.76
N SER A 583 -29.16 19.03 14.13
CA SER A 583 -28.66 19.54 15.41
C SER A 583 -27.38 20.34 15.18
N ALA A 584 -26.96 21.13 16.18
CA ALA A 584 -25.70 21.87 16.09
C ALA A 584 -24.51 20.93 15.83
N VAL A 585 -23.63 21.32 14.92
CA VAL A 585 -22.38 20.64 14.57
C VAL A 585 -21.23 21.64 14.70
N THR A 586 -20.16 21.25 15.38
CA THR A 586 -18.94 22.05 15.53
C THR A 586 -17.99 21.79 14.36
N PHE A 587 -17.53 22.84 13.68
CA PHE A 587 -16.52 22.71 12.63
C PHE A 587 -15.12 22.91 13.23
N ARG A 588 -14.27 21.89 13.14
CA ARG A 588 -12.85 21.90 13.49
C ARG A 588 -12.06 22.09 12.19
N ILE A 589 -11.79 23.34 11.84
CA ILE A 589 -11.03 23.68 10.63
C ILE A 589 -9.54 23.65 10.96
N ARG A 590 -8.76 22.81 10.27
CA ARG A 590 -7.31 22.77 10.47
C ARG A 590 -6.69 24.10 10.03
N ILE A 591 -5.78 24.66 10.83
CA ILE A 591 -4.92 25.76 10.43
C ILE A 591 -3.53 25.19 10.14
N PRO A 592 -3.10 25.07 8.88
CA PRO A 592 -1.82 24.46 8.55
C PRO A 592 -0.64 25.22 9.13
N ALA A 593 0.39 24.52 9.64
CA ALA A 593 1.52 25.18 10.32
C ALA A 593 2.35 26.14 9.43
N TRP A 594 2.25 26.04 8.11
CA TRP A 594 2.91 26.93 7.15
C TRP A 594 2.07 28.15 6.76
N SER A 595 0.79 28.18 7.14
CA SER A 595 -0.07 29.34 6.90
C SER A 595 0.33 30.52 7.80
N LYS A 596 0.13 31.75 7.32
CA LYS A 596 0.34 32.98 8.09
C LYS A 596 -0.88 33.86 7.99
N GLY A 597 -1.44 34.25 9.14
CA GLY A 597 -2.57 35.18 9.18
C GLY A 597 -3.87 34.62 8.61
N ALA A 598 -4.12 33.31 8.76
CA ALA A 598 -5.37 32.68 8.35
C ALA A 598 -6.57 33.41 8.98
N LYS A 599 -7.57 33.71 8.16
CA LYS A 599 -8.83 34.34 8.56
C LYS A 599 -9.99 33.41 8.22
N ILE A 600 -10.99 33.38 9.07
CA ILE A 600 -12.22 32.63 8.86
C ILE A 600 -13.35 33.66 8.88
N GLU A 601 -14.27 33.56 7.93
CA GLU A 601 -15.50 34.36 7.92
C GLU A 601 -16.70 33.42 7.81
N VAL A 602 -17.73 33.69 8.61
CA VAL A 602 -19.02 32.97 8.57
C VAL A 602 -20.10 33.95 8.15
N ASN A 603 -20.67 33.76 6.96
CA ASN A 603 -21.66 34.66 6.38
C ASN A 603 -21.19 36.13 6.32
N GLY A 604 -19.93 36.34 5.91
CA GLY A 604 -19.29 37.66 5.78
C GLY A 604 -18.90 38.31 7.11
N LYS A 605 -18.85 37.55 8.21
CA LYS A 605 -18.46 38.03 9.54
C LYS A 605 -17.24 37.27 10.03
N ALA A 606 -16.19 38.01 10.39
CA ALA A 606 -14.95 37.48 10.96
C ALA A 606 -15.15 36.79 12.32
#